data_AF-A0A412UH70-F1
#
_entry.id   AF-A0A412UH70-F1
#
_cell.length_a   1.000
_cell.length_b   1.000
_cell.length_c   1.000
_cell.angle_alpha   90.00
_cell.angle_beta   90.00
_cell.angle_gamma   90.00
#
_symmetry.space_group_name_H-M   'P 1'
#
loop_
_entity.id
_entity.type
_entity.pdbx_description
1 polymer ?
#
loop_
_entity_poly.entity_id
_entity_poly.type
_entity_poly.pdbx_seq_one_letter_code
_entity_poly.pdbx_strand_id
1 'polypeptide(L)'
;MHYCYWPVGDLARRNGLCWIDLQPDDPFTFGNSASKVRFKALRSLNRLPRILTPAEFSACKDSSIVVPWKERHDARGIPQGLATSGVLANMYMFDIDAQINACVASVNGRYIRYCDDLIIVVPAKDLKTASKALALAQGVPAVELQDEKTKIHRVNDGKVEQLSFDALLAGEMEVVRTAHHAGNHVSFLGFDFDGKDVRIRQSTVGRFYSRFYRAAKSIGRLADNPDKHPSKKRVSALYEHYSPKGSRSSDKRGASDPSCYGNYLSYVARAQKAFPNDPISGHVSKMYRKINKATGRG
;
A
#
# COMPACT_ATOMS: atom_id res chain seq x y z
N MET A 1 0.42 10.76 9.09
CA MET A 1 0.61 11.13 10.50
C MET A 1 -0.38 12.23 10.80
N HIS A 2 -1.52 11.84 11.38
CA HIS A 2 -2.41 12.78 12.04
C HIS A 2 -1.92 12.95 13.49
N TYR A 3 -2.32 14.07 14.10
CA TYR A 3 -2.06 14.48 15.48
C TYR A 3 -0.75 15.23 15.72
N CYS A 4 -0.69 16.46 15.19
CA CYS A 4 -0.13 17.54 15.99
C CYS A 4 -1.32 18.07 16.80
N TYR A 5 -1.38 17.76 18.08
CA TYR A 5 -2.42 18.26 19.02
C TYR A 5 -2.22 19.72 19.38
N TRP A 6 -1.27 20.41 18.74
CA TRP A 6 -1.28 21.85 18.73
C TRP A 6 -2.33 22.30 17.71
N PRO A 7 -3.32 23.12 18.09
CA PRO A 7 -4.25 23.71 17.14
C PRO A 7 -3.41 24.45 16.10
N VAL A 8 -3.36 23.97 14.85
CA VAL A 8 -2.46 24.52 13.82
C VAL A 8 -2.64 26.04 13.66
N GLY A 9 -3.84 26.55 14.01
CA GLY A 9 -4.12 27.97 14.12
C GLY A 9 -3.26 28.72 15.10
N ASP A 10 -2.99 28.17 16.28
CA ASP A 10 -2.12 28.82 17.27
C ASP A 10 -0.67 28.86 16.79
N LEU A 11 -0.18 27.82 16.11
CA LEU A 11 1.14 27.85 15.46
C LEU A 11 1.19 28.89 14.35
N ALA A 12 0.12 29.00 13.56
CA ALA A 12 0.03 30.00 12.50
C ALA A 12 0.07 31.41 13.09
N ARG A 13 -0.78 31.72 14.08
CA ARG A 13 -0.84 33.03 14.75
C ARG A 13 0.51 33.40 15.39
N ARG A 14 1.13 32.46 16.11
CA ARG A 14 2.47 32.65 16.71
C ARG A 14 3.54 33.02 15.69
N ASN A 15 3.45 32.47 14.47
CA ASN A 15 4.38 32.75 13.38
C ASN A 15 3.91 33.92 12.48
N GLY A 16 2.97 34.75 12.95
CA GLY A 16 2.45 35.90 12.21
C GLY A 16 1.66 35.54 10.95
N LEU A 17 1.13 34.32 10.87
CA LEU A 17 0.39 33.82 9.72
C LEU A 17 -1.12 33.95 9.97
N CYS A 18 -1.82 34.45 8.95
CA CYS A 18 -3.27 34.48 8.97
C CYS A 18 -3.85 33.06 9.01
N TRP A 19 -4.77 32.83 9.94
CA TRP A 19 -5.47 31.57 10.12
C TRP A 19 -6.95 31.82 10.32
N ILE A 20 -7.78 30.96 9.75
CA ILE A 20 -9.23 30.97 9.92
C ILE A 20 -9.59 29.64 10.55
N ASP A 21 -10.10 29.69 11.79
CA ASP A 21 -10.53 28.49 12.49
C ASP A 21 -11.78 27.91 11.85
N LEU A 22 -11.91 26.58 11.92
CA LEU A 22 -13.14 25.91 11.55
C LEU A 22 -14.13 26.10 12.68
N GLN A 23 -15.17 26.90 12.46
CA GLN A 23 -16.31 27.00 13.37
C GLN A 23 -17.46 26.20 12.75
N PRO A 24 -17.92 25.12 13.38
CA PRO A 24 -18.98 24.25 12.85
C PRO A 24 -20.27 25.00 12.48
N ASP A 25 -20.52 26.10 13.16
CA ASP A 25 -21.67 26.99 13.15
C ASP A 25 -21.52 28.20 12.22
N ASP A 26 -20.34 28.42 11.61
CA ASP A 26 -20.10 29.48 10.64
C ASP A 26 -19.74 28.91 9.24
N PRO A 27 -20.69 28.93 8.27
CA PRO A 27 -20.46 28.48 6.90
C PRO A 27 -19.32 29.22 6.17
N PHE A 28 -18.99 30.45 6.57
CA PHE A 28 -17.91 31.22 5.95
C PHE A 28 -16.52 30.65 6.23
N THR A 29 -16.37 29.81 7.26
CA THR A 29 -15.09 29.17 7.63
C THR A 29 -14.74 27.95 6.74
N PHE A 30 -15.72 27.40 6.03
CA PHE A 30 -15.56 26.24 5.14
C PHE A 30 -15.29 26.59 3.68
N GLY A 31 -15.49 27.84 3.28
CA GLY A 31 -15.38 28.28 1.88
C GLY A 31 -13.98 28.08 1.26
N ASN A 32 -13.93 28.08 -0.08
CA ASN A 32 -12.69 27.98 -0.87
C ASN A 32 -11.64 29.05 -0.49
N SER A 33 -12.09 30.25 -0.13
CA SER A 33 -11.23 31.36 0.32
C SER A 33 -10.58 31.06 1.68
N ALA A 34 -11.36 30.60 2.65
CA ALA A 34 -10.86 30.22 3.98
C ALA A 34 -9.90 29.03 3.90
N SER A 35 -10.20 28.06 3.04
CA SER A 35 -9.30 26.93 2.75
C SER A 35 -7.96 27.41 2.17
N LYS A 36 -7.96 28.35 1.22
CA LYS A 36 -6.73 28.91 0.64
C LYS A 36 -5.86 29.61 1.70
N VAL A 37 -6.45 30.36 2.62
CA VAL A 37 -5.73 31.03 3.72
C VAL A 37 -5.03 29.99 4.61
N ARG A 38 -5.76 28.96 5.05
CA ARG A 38 -5.20 27.86 5.85
C ARG A 38 -4.09 27.11 5.11
N PHE A 39 -4.28 26.78 3.82
CA PHE A 39 -3.25 26.13 3.02
C PHE A 39 -1.99 26.99 2.85
N LYS A 40 -2.13 28.31 2.73
CA LYS A 40 -1.00 29.24 2.66
C LYS A 40 -0.22 29.26 3.98
N ALA A 41 -0.92 29.37 5.11
CA ALA A 41 -0.30 29.32 6.44
C ALA A 41 0.43 28.00 6.68
N LEU A 42 -0.22 26.85 6.40
CA LEU A 42 0.40 25.52 6.48
C LEU A 42 1.67 25.40 5.65
N ARG A 43 1.65 25.91 4.41
CA ARG A 43 2.82 25.88 3.53
C ARG A 43 3.97 26.74 4.11
N SER A 44 3.66 27.88 4.71
CA SER A 44 4.65 28.73 5.36
C SER A 44 5.24 28.08 6.60
N LEU A 45 4.40 27.48 7.47
CA LEU A 45 4.85 26.74 8.64
C LEU A 45 5.78 25.57 8.25
N ASN A 46 5.39 24.78 7.24
CA ASN A 46 6.19 23.65 6.75
C ASN A 46 7.53 24.04 6.12
N ARG A 47 7.80 25.33 5.89
CA ARG A 47 9.10 25.84 5.42
C ARG A 47 10.00 26.27 6.56
N LEU A 48 9.47 26.45 7.77
CA LEU A 48 10.29 26.79 8.92
C LEU A 48 11.18 25.59 9.27
N PRO A 49 12.48 25.82 9.54
CA PRO A 49 13.39 24.73 9.91
C PRO A 49 12.97 24.05 11.22
N ARG A 50 12.27 24.79 12.09
CA ARG A 50 11.75 24.31 13.37
C ARG A 50 10.55 25.17 13.78
N ILE A 51 9.44 24.53 14.14
CA ILE A 51 8.21 25.21 14.58
C ILE A 51 8.13 25.26 16.12
N LEU A 52 8.54 24.19 16.79
CA LEU A 52 8.65 24.09 18.25
C LEU A 52 10.09 23.82 18.64
N THR A 53 10.58 24.48 19.68
CA THR A 53 11.86 24.13 20.30
C THR A 53 11.77 22.75 20.97
N PRO A 54 12.90 22.06 21.20
CA PRO A 54 12.90 20.79 21.92
C PRO A 54 12.25 20.85 23.31
N ALA A 55 12.43 21.97 24.02
CA ALA A 55 11.84 22.19 25.35
C ALA A 55 10.31 22.29 25.27
N GLU A 56 9.79 23.10 24.34
CA GLU A 56 8.34 23.23 24.11
C GLU A 56 7.72 21.91 23.64
N PHE A 57 8.38 21.21 22.74
CA PHE A 57 7.92 19.89 22.32
C PHE A 57 7.87 18.92 23.50
N SER A 58 8.91 18.89 24.34
CA SER A 58 8.94 17.99 25.50
C SER A 58 7.89 18.34 26.55
N ALA A 59 7.60 19.63 26.76
CA ALA A 59 6.57 20.06 27.70
C ALA A 59 5.17 19.65 27.24
N CYS A 60 4.93 19.62 25.93
CA CYS A 60 3.59 19.37 25.38
C CYS A 60 3.40 17.93 24.87
N LYS A 61 4.46 17.16 24.63
CA LYS A 61 4.34 15.81 24.05
C LYS A 61 3.40 14.91 24.84
N ASP A 62 3.42 14.98 26.17
CA ASP A 62 2.69 14.03 27.01
C ASP A 62 1.19 14.39 27.09
N SER A 63 0.83 15.67 26.95
CA SER A 63 -0.55 16.15 26.86
C SER A 63 -1.14 16.07 25.45
N SER A 64 -0.28 15.98 24.43
CA SER A 64 -0.65 16.15 23.02
C SER A 64 -0.42 14.90 22.17
N ILE A 65 0.40 13.94 22.61
CA ILE A 65 0.61 12.69 21.88
C ILE A 65 -0.09 11.59 22.65
N VAL A 66 -1.31 11.29 22.23
CA VAL A 66 -1.99 10.06 22.65
C VAL A 66 -1.25 8.90 22.01
N VAL A 67 -0.50 8.17 22.81
CA VAL A 67 0.07 6.89 22.37
C VAL A 67 -0.98 5.79 22.60
N PRO A 68 -1.42 5.09 21.54
CA PRO A 68 -2.56 4.17 21.64
C PRO A 68 -2.43 3.06 22.70
N TRP A 69 -1.19 2.71 23.08
CA TRP A 69 -0.88 1.67 24.05
C TRP A 69 -0.90 2.13 25.52
N LYS A 70 -0.96 3.44 25.81
CA LYS A 70 -1.10 3.95 27.20
C LYS A 70 -2.54 3.95 27.69
N GLU A 71 -3.53 4.14 26.81
CA GLU A 71 -4.94 4.25 27.21
C GLU A 71 -5.63 2.90 27.45
N ARG A 72 -5.18 1.83 26.78
CA ARG A 72 -5.92 0.56 26.79
C ARG A 72 -5.60 -0.37 27.96
N HIS A 73 -4.63 -0.05 28.83
CA HIS A 73 -4.06 -1.00 29.81
C HIS A 73 -3.72 -2.37 29.19
N ASP A 74 -3.51 -2.38 27.88
CA ASP A 74 -3.36 -3.57 27.10
C ASP A 74 -1.91 -3.62 26.64
N ALA A 75 -1.05 -4.24 27.44
CA ALA A 75 0.37 -4.38 27.16
C ALA A 75 0.66 -5.35 25.98
N ARG A 76 -0.37 -5.71 25.21
CA ARG A 76 -0.28 -6.64 24.07
C ARG A 76 0.10 -5.89 22.80
N GLY A 77 1.10 -6.41 22.10
CA GLY A 77 1.51 -5.96 20.76
C GLY A 77 2.89 -5.32 20.71
N ILE A 78 3.51 -5.37 19.52
CA ILE A 78 4.81 -4.76 19.26
C ILE A 78 4.56 -3.35 18.70
N PRO A 79 5.19 -2.29 19.24
CA PRO A 79 5.04 -0.94 18.72
C PRO A 79 5.41 -0.85 17.24
N GLN A 80 4.48 -0.37 16.41
CA GLN A 80 4.72 -0.15 14.99
C GLN A 80 5.79 0.94 14.80
N GLY A 81 6.79 0.66 13.96
CA GLY A 81 7.91 1.57 13.68
C GLY A 81 9.16 1.32 14.52
N LEU A 82 9.13 0.34 15.43
CA LEU A 82 10.35 -0.17 16.05
C LEU A 82 11.17 -0.94 15.02
N ALA A 83 12.47 -0.67 14.89
CA ALA A 83 13.34 -1.32 13.89
C ALA A 83 13.35 -2.86 14.02
N THR A 84 13.09 -3.39 15.22
CA THR A 84 13.06 -4.82 15.51
C THR A 84 11.67 -5.45 15.37
N SER A 85 10.61 -4.68 15.07
CA SER A 85 9.24 -5.21 15.10
C SER A 85 9.01 -6.35 14.11
N GLY A 86 9.61 -6.26 12.91
CA GLY A 86 9.50 -7.32 11.90
C GLY A 86 10.19 -8.62 12.32
N VAL A 87 11.30 -8.54 13.05
CA VAL A 87 12.01 -9.73 13.56
C VAL A 87 11.19 -10.40 14.66
N LEU A 88 10.69 -9.60 15.61
CA LEU A 88 9.89 -10.11 16.73
C LEU A 88 8.57 -10.74 16.25
N ALA A 89 7.90 -10.14 15.26
CA ALA A 89 6.70 -10.73 14.66
C ALA A 89 7.00 -12.07 13.95
N ASN A 90 8.17 -12.19 13.31
CA ASN A 90 8.57 -13.45 12.68
C ASN A 90 8.95 -14.52 13.71
N MET A 91 9.63 -14.16 14.79
CA MET A 91 9.93 -15.08 15.90
C MET A 91 8.65 -15.58 16.55
N TYR A 92 7.67 -14.69 16.74
CA TYR A 92 6.37 -15.03 17.33
C TYR A 92 5.63 -16.10 16.53
N MET A 93 5.66 -16.02 15.20
CA MET A 93 4.97 -16.96 14.32
C MET A 93 5.74 -18.25 14.06
N PHE A 94 7.02 -18.36 14.48
CA PHE A 94 7.93 -19.42 14.06
C PHE A 94 7.40 -20.84 14.32
N ASP A 95 6.93 -21.11 15.54
CA ASP A 95 6.47 -22.45 15.92
C ASP A 95 5.19 -22.85 15.18
N ILE A 96 4.31 -21.88 14.92
CA ILE A 96 3.06 -22.11 14.18
C ILE A 96 3.36 -22.29 12.69
N ASP A 97 4.24 -21.46 12.12
CA ASP A 97 4.69 -21.59 10.74
C ASP A 97 5.28 -22.98 10.50
N ALA A 98 6.08 -23.50 11.44
CA ALA A 98 6.65 -24.83 11.36
C ALA A 98 5.56 -25.93 11.38
N GLN A 99 4.56 -25.80 12.25
CA GLN A 99 3.44 -26.74 12.33
C GLN A 99 2.57 -26.73 11.06
N ILE A 100 2.22 -25.54 10.55
CA ILE A 100 1.47 -25.39 9.31
C ILE A 100 2.27 -25.98 8.15
N ASN A 101 3.56 -25.66 8.05
CA ASN A 101 4.41 -26.16 6.97
C ASN A 101 4.53 -27.70 7.00
N ALA A 102 4.72 -28.30 8.18
CA ALA A 102 4.74 -29.75 8.32
C ALA A 102 3.38 -30.39 7.93
N CYS A 103 2.27 -29.76 8.32
CA CYS A 103 0.92 -30.22 7.99
C CYS A 103 0.66 -30.21 6.48
N VAL A 104 1.06 -29.15 5.77
CA VAL A 104 0.80 -29.06 4.31
C VAL A 104 1.81 -29.87 3.50
N ALA A 105 3.05 -30.03 3.99
CA ALA A 105 4.07 -30.81 3.31
C ALA A 105 3.70 -32.29 3.19
N SER A 106 2.92 -32.84 4.13
CA SER A 106 2.49 -34.24 4.10
C SER A 106 1.61 -34.59 2.90
N VAL A 107 1.03 -33.59 2.23
CA VAL A 107 0.21 -33.75 1.01
C VAL A 107 0.83 -33.07 -0.21
N ASN A 108 2.14 -32.80 -0.19
CA ASN A 108 2.84 -32.04 -1.22
C ASN A 108 2.26 -30.62 -1.43
N GLY A 109 1.70 -30.05 -0.37
CA GLY A 109 1.26 -28.66 -0.31
C GLY A 109 2.41 -27.70 -0.03
N ARG A 110 2.11 -26.40 -0.03
CA ARG A 110 3.05 -25.32 0.24
C ARG A 110 2.44 -24.28 1.17
N TYR A 111 3.27 -23.76 2.06
CA TYR A 111 2.96 -22.65 2.93
C TYR A 111 3.96 -21.53 2.72
N ILE A 112 3.49 -20.30 2.55
CA ILE A 112 4.33 -19.11 2.39
C ILE A 112 3.74 -17.98 3.23
N ARG A 113 4.56 -17.35 4.08
CA ARG A 113 4.19 -16.16 4.87
C ARG A 113 5.15 -15.01 4.59
N TYR A 114 4.59 -13.80 4.44
CA TYR A 114 5.30 -12.54 4.31
C TYR A 114 4.75 -11.55 5.32
N CYS A 115 5.43 -11.41 6.45
CA CYS A 115 4.96 -10.61 7.59
C CYS A 115 3.55 -11.07 8.01
N ASP A 116 2.53 -10.29 7.66
CA ASP A 116 1.13 -10.52 8.05
C ASP A 116 0.32 -11.26 6.97
N ASP A 117 0.82 -11.33 5.74
CA ASP A 117 0.14 -12.00 4.63
C ASP A 117 0.63 -13.46 4.53
N LEU A 118 -0.28 -14.43 4.48
CA LEU A 118 0.05 -15.84 4.27
C LEU A 118 -0.76 -16.46 3.13
N ILE A 119 -0.22 -17.52 2.52
CA ILE A 119 -0.92 -18.35 1.56
C ILE A 119 -0.60 -19.83 1.82
N ILE A 120 -1.66 -20.64 1.81
CA ILE A 120 -1.61 -22.10 1.92
C ILE A 120 -2.12 -22.67 0.60
N VAL A 121 -1.35 -23.56 0.00
CA VAL A 121 -1.67 -24.23 -1.26
C VAL A 121 -1.64 -25.73 -1.03
N VAL A 122 -2.75 -26.43 -1.26
CA VAL A 122 -2.83 -27.89 -1.16
C VAL A 122 -3.55 -28.47 -2.38
N PRO A 123 -3.33 -29.76 -2.72
CA PRO A 123 -4.13 -30.42 -3.73
C PRO A 123 -5.62 -30.43 -3.35
N ALA A 124 -6.51 -30.26 -4.34
CA ALA A 124 -7.96 -30.13 -4.10
C ALA A 124 -8.60 -31.35 -3.43
N LYS A 125 -7.98 -32.53 -3.51
CA LYS A 125 -8.43 -33.77 -2.85
C LYS A 125 -8.16 -33.77 -1.33
N ASP A 126 -7.27 -32.91 -0.85
CA ASP A 126 -6.75 -32.90 0.52
C ASP A 126 -7.36 -31.78 1.37
N LEU A 127 -8.67 -31.56 1.25
CA LEU A 127 -9.40 -30.50 1.96
C LEU A 127 -9.24 -30.57 3.48
N LYS A 128 -9.19 -31.78 4.04
CA LYS A 128 -8.96 -31.98 5.49
C LYS A 128 -7.65 -31.35 5.95
N THR A 129 -6.60 -31.42 5.12
CA THR A 129 -5.32 -30.78 5.41
C THR A 129 -5.44 -29.26 5.33
N ALA A 130 -6.20 -28.73 4.36
CA ALA A 130 -6.48 -27.30 4.27
C ALA A 130 -7.18 -26.78 5.54
N SER A 131 -8.25 -27.45 5.98
CA SER A 131 -9.00 -27.07 7.18
C SER A 131 -8.14 -27.18 8.44
N LYS A 132 -7.28 -28.21 8.55
CA LYS A 132 -6.33 -28.33 9.67
C LYS A 132 -5.28 -27.22 9.69
N ALA A 133 -4.69 -26.90 8.53
CA ALA A 133 -3.71 -25.82 8.41
C ALA A 133 -4.33 -24.45 8.72
N LEU A 134 -5.58 -24.23 8.29
CA LEU A 134 -6.35 -23.04 8.62
C LEU A 134 -6.64 -22.95 10.13
N ALA A 135 -7.07 -24.04 10.76
CA ALA A 135 -7.30 -24.09 12.21
C ALA A 135 -6.03 -23.78 13.01
N LEU A 136 -4.86 -24.27 12.57
CA LEU A 136 -3.57 -23.91 13.16
C LEU A 136 -3.29 -22.40 13.04
N ALA A 137 -3.61 -21.80 11.89
CA ALA A 137 -3.44 -20.36 11.66
C ALA A 137 -4.43 -19.50 12.49
N GLN A 138 -5.65 -19.99 12.74
CA GLN A 138 -6.63 -19.34 13.62
C GLN A 138 -6.31 -19.53 15.11
N GLY A 139 -5.63 -20.61 15.46
CA GLY A 139 -5.26 -20.95 16.84
C GLY A 139 -4.09 -20.14 17.39
N VAL A 140 -3.55 -19.18 16.64
CA VAL A 140 -2.44 -18.34 17.08
C VAL A 140 -2.93 -17.39 18.18
N PRO A 141 -2.36 -17.45 19.40
CA PRO A 141 -2.78 -16.56 20.48
C PRO A 141 -2.67 -15.10 20.07
N ALA A 142 -3.65 -14.26 20.44
CA ALA A 142 -3.63 -12.82 20.19
C ALA A 142 -3.39 -12.38 18.72
N VAL A 143 -3.59 -13.27 17.75
CA VAL A 143 -3.58 -12.97 16.32
C VAL A 143 -4.93 -13.39 15.76
N GLU A 144 -5.64 -12.43 15.18
CA GLU A 144 -6.95 -12.64 14.61
C GLU A 144 -6.86 -12.61 13.09
N LEU A 145 -7.22 -13.72 12.45
CA LEU A 145 -7.42 -13.73 11.00
C LEU A 145 -8.71 -12.96 10.71
N GLN A 146 -8.61 -12.05 9.74
CA GLN A 146 -9.76 -11.24 9.34
C GLN A 146 -10.57 -12.03 8.31
N ASP A 147 -11.72 -12.58 8.72
CA ASP A 147 -12.57 -13.44 7.88
C ASP A 147 -12.88 -12.81 6.51
N GLU A 148 -13.14 -11.50 6.48
CA GLU A 148 -13.40 -10.73 5.26
C GLU A 148 -12.24 -10.76 4.24
N LYS A 149 -11.00 -10.94 4.73
CA LYS A 149 -9.79 -11.02 3.92
C LYS A 149 -9.36 -12.46 3.65
N THR A 150 -9.81 -13.40 4.47
CA THR A 150 -9.51 -14.83 4.32
C THR A 150 -10.32 -15.39 3.16
N LYS A 151 -9.67 -15.51 1.99
CA LYS A 151 -10.30 -16.04 0.79
C LYS A 151 -9.77 -17.42 0.47
N ILE A 152 -10.68 -18.35 0.24
CA ILE A 152 -10.36 -19.69 -0.24
C ILE A 152 -10.66 -19.75 -1.73
N HIS A 153 -9.71 -20.29 -2.48
CA HIS A 153 -9.81 -20.42 -3.91
C HIS A 153 -9.53 -21.87 -4.34
N ARG A 154 -10.29 -22.35 -5.32
CA ARG A 154 -10.00 -23.56 -6.07
C ARG A 154 -9.52 -23.18 -7.45
N VAL A 155 -8.43 -23.78 -7.89
CA VAL A 155 -7.97 -23.68 -9.28
C VAL A 155 -8.33 -24.98 -9.98
N ASN A 156 -9.17 -24.91 -11.02
CA ASN A 156 -9.56 -26.05 -11.82
C ASN A 156 -9.54 -25.68 -13.31
N ASP A 157 -8.89 -26.48 -14.15
CA ASP A 157 -8.76 -26.27 -15.61
C ASP A 157 -8.43 -24.83 -16.02
N GLY A 158 -7.48 -24.21 -15.30
CA GLY A 158 -7.04 -22.84 -15.55
C GLY A 158 -8.09 -21.78 -15.23
N LYS A 159 -9.04 -22.08 -14.33
CA LYS A 159 -10.00 -21.11 -13.78
C LYS A 159 -9.88 -21.09 -12.27
N VAL A 160 -9.98 -19.89 -11.70
CA VAL A 160 -10.07 -19.68 -10.25
C VAL A 160 -11.53 -19.51 -9.86
N GLU A 161 -11.95 -20.28 -8.86
CA GLU A 161 -13.27 -20.21 -8.24
C GLU A 161 -13.10 -19.89 -6.76
N GLN A 162 -13.90 -18.97 -6.24
CA GLN A 162 -13.89 -18.69 -4.80
C GLN A 162 -14.79 -19.70 -4.08
N LEU A 163 -14.29 -20.28 -2.99
CA LEU A 163 -15.04 -21.20 -2.14
C LEU A 163 -15.55 -20.49 -0.88
N SER A 164 -16.64 -21.02 -0.32
CA SER A 164 -17.19 -20.59 0.97
C SER A 164 -16.26 -21.01 2.10
N PHE A 165 -16.00 -20.08 3.02
CA PHE A 165 -15.17 -20.33 4.20
C PHE A 165 -15.86 -21.29 5.16
N ASP A 166 -17.14 -21.04 5.46
CA ASP A 166 -17.93 -21.87 6.36
C ASP A 166 -18.10 -23.29 5.83
N ALA A 167 -18.31 -23.45 4.51
CA ALA A 167 -18.39 -24.75 3.88
C ALA A 167 -17.08 -25.54 4.04
N LEU A 168 -15.91 -24.89 3.86
CA LEU A 168 -14.62 -25.55 4.05
C LEU A 168 -14.41 -26.02 5.50
N LEU A 169 -14.85 -25.22 6.48
CA LEU A 169 -14.80 -25.59 7.89
C LEU A 169 -15.70 -26.79 8.19
N ALA A 170 -16.86 -26.88 7.52
CA ALA A 170 -17.75 -28.05 7.58
C ALA A 170 -17.22 -29.27 6.80
N GLY A 171 -16.10 -29.14 6.07
CA GLY A 171 -15.52 -30.20 5.24
C GLY A 171 -16.19 -30.36 3.87
N GLU A 172 -16.96 -29.36 3.46
CA GLU A 172 -17.69 -29.30 2.20
C GLU A 172 -16.99 -28.38 1.18
N MET A 173 -17.38 -28.49 -0.10
CA MET A 173 -16.95 -27.56 -1.14
C MET A 173 -18.15 -26.86 -1.74
N GLU A 174 -18.30 -25.59 -1.40
CA GLU A 174 -19.31 -24.72 -1.97
C GLU A 174 -18.66 -23.57 -2.72
N VAL A 175 -19.04 -23.37 -3.99
CA VAL A 175 -18.55 -22.25 -4.80
C VAL A 175 -19.42 -21.02 -4.53
N VAL A 176 -18.79 -19.92 -4.12
CA VAL A 176 -19.48 -18.64 -3.92
C VAL A 176 -19.80 -18.03 -5.28
N ARG A 177 -21.08 -17.99 -5.65
CA ARG A 177 -21.55 -17.32 -6.87
C ARG A 177 -21.74 -15.83 -6.62
N THR A 178 -20.67 -15.05 -6.74
CA THR A 178 -20.79 -13.59 -6.71
C THR A 178 -21.28 -13.06 -8.06
N ALA A 179 -22.27 -12.15 -8.05
CA ALA A 179 -22.78 -11.48 -9.26
C ALA A 179 -21.72 -10.64 -10.00
N HIS A 180 -20.59 -10.37 -9.34
CA HIS A 180 -19.44 -9.69 -9.91
C HIS A 180 -18.28 -10.67 -10.08
N HIS A 181 -17.57 -10.61 -11.22
CA HIS A 181 -16.35 -11.36 -11.55
C HIS A 181 -15.15 -11.14 -10.59
N ALA A 182 -15.38 -10.51 -9.43
CA ALA A 182 -14.36 -10.10 -8.47
C ALA A 182 -13.68 -11.27 -7.71
N GLY A 183 -14.13 -12.51 -7.92
CA GLY A 183 -13.61 -13.71 -7.25
C GLY A 183 -12.69 -14.62 -8.08
N ASN A 184 -12.44 -14.28 -9.35
CA ASN A 184 -11.75 -15.19 -10.28
C ASN A 184 -10.22 -15.02 -10.30
N HIS A 185 -9.64 -14.54 -9.21
CA HIS A 185 -8.18 -14.47 -9.08
C HIS A 185 -7.73 -14.63 -7.64
N VAL A 186 -6.54 -15.20 -7.47
CA VAL A 186 -5.83 -15.28 -6.20
C VAL A 186 -4.89 -14.08 -6.11
N SER A 187 -5.10 -13.20 -5.14
CA SER A 187 -4.20 -12.06 -4.87
C SER A 187 -3.16 -12.41 -3.81
N PHE A 188 -1.88 -12.26 -4.10
CA PHE A 188 -0.80 -12.43 -3.11
C PHE A 188 0.41 -11.55 -3.46
N LEU A 189 0.99 -10.87 -2.46
CA LEU A 189 2.19 -10.02 -2.61
C LEU A 189 2.19 -9.03 -3.77
N GLY A 190 1.02 -8.43 -4.07
CA GLY A 190 0.89 -7.44 -5.14
C GLY A 190 0.74 -8.03 -6.55
N PHE A 191 0.52 -9.34 -6.65
CA PHE A 191 0.17 -10.05 -7.86
C PHE A 191 -1.26 -10.61 -7.78
N ASP A 192 -1.91 -10.74 -8.94
CA ASP A 192 -3.17 -11.42 -9.13
C ASP A 192 -2.94 -12.59 -10.10
N PHE A 193 -3.38 -13.79 -9.74
CA PHE A 193 -3.32 -14.99 -10.58
C PHE A 193 -4.74 -15.45 -10.95
N ASP A 194 -5.06 -15.54 -12.24
CA ASP A 194 -6.42 -15.84 -12.71
C ASP A 194 -6.67 -17.34 -13.02
N GLY A 195 -5.68 -18.19 -12.73
CA GLY A 195 -5.68 -19.61 -13.08
C GLY A 195 -4.79 -19.94 -14.28
N LYS A 196 -4.42 -18.94 -15.09
CA LYS A 196 -3.53 -19.09 -16.24
C LYS A 196 -2.33 -18.17 -16.16
N ASP A 197 -2.59 -16.88 -15.98
CA ASP A 197 -1.60 -15.82 -16.05
C ASP A 197 -1.42 -15.14 -14.70
N VAL A 198 -0.19 -14.73 -14.41
CA VAL A 198 0.14 -13.80 -13.32
C VAL A 198 0.12 -12.37 -13.84
N ARG A 199 -0.52 -11.46 -13.10
CA ARG A 199 -0.55 -10.01 -13.41
C ARG A 199 -0.22 -9.19 -12.17
N ILE A 200 0.27 -7.96 -12.37
CA ILE A 200 0.40 -7.02 -11.25
C ILE A 200 -1.00 -6.62 -10.79
N ARG A 201 -1.20 -6.58 -9.48
CA ARG A 201 -2.48 -6.27 -8.87
C ARG A 201 -3.09 -4.98 -9.42
N GLN A 202 -4.37 -5.03 -9.78
CA GLN A 202 -5.07 -3.89 -10.39
C GLN A 202 -5.02 -2.63 -9.51
N SER A 203 -5.09 -2.79 -8.18
CA SER A 203 -4.96 -1.65 -7.25
C SER A 203 -3.58 -0.99 -7.31
N THR A 204 -2.51 -1.76 -7.54
CA THR A 204 -1.16 -1.24 -7.72
C THR A 204 -1.04 -0.48 -9.04
N VAL A 205 -1.55 -1.06 -10.12
CA VAL A 205 -1.60 -0.41 -11.45
C VAL A 205 -2.41 0.89 -11.40
N GLY A 206 -3.58 0.87 -10.76
CA GLY A 206 -4.46 2.03 -10.60
C GLY A 206 -3.82 3.16 -9.81
N ARG A 207 -3.10 2.85 -8.73
CA ARG A 207 -2.33 3.86 -7.96
C ARG A 207 -1.23 4.49 -8.80
N PHE A 208 -0.49 3.69 -9.57
CA PHE A 208 0.54 4.20 -10.49
C PHE A 208 -0.07 5.19 -11.50
N TYR A 209 -1.11 4.76 -12.22
CA TYR A 209 -1.75 5.58 -13.24
C TYR A 209 -2.43 6.83 -12.67
N SER A 210 -3.03 6.73 -11.48
CA SER A 210 -3.61 7.89 -10.79
C SER A 210 -2.56 8.95 -10.50
N ARG A 211 -1.38 8.57 -10.00
CA ARG A 211 -0.26 9.49 -9.73
C ARG A 211 0.31 10.05 -11.02
N PHE A 212 0.50 9.21 -12.04
CA PHE A 212 0.95 9.60 -13.38
C PHE A 212 0.04 10.67 -13.99
N TYR A 213 -1.27 10.41 -14.08
CA TYR A 213 -2.21 11.36 -14.70
C TYR A 213 -2.33 12.65 -13.91
N ARG A 214 -2.28 12.61 -12.56
CA ARG A 214 -2.25 13.83 -11.74
C ARG A 214 -1.01 14.68 -12.06
N ALA A 215 0.16 14.06 -12.17
CA ALA A 215 1.40 14.76 -12.51
C ALA A 215 1.38 15.32 -13.94
N ALA A 216 0.95 14.52 -14.92
CA ALA A 216 0.89 14.91 -16.33
C ALA A 216 -0.13 16.04 -16.56
N LYS A 217 -1.35 15.92 -16.03
CA LYS A 217 -2.38 16.98 -16.12
C LYS A 217 -1.93 18.27 -15.46
N SER A 218 -1.21 18.19 -14.33
CA SER A 218 -0.65 19.39 -13.70
C SER A 218 0.37 20.10 -14.59
N ILE A 219 1.09 19.39 -15.44
CA ILE A 219 2.05 19.96 -16.39
C ILE A 219 1.33 20.51 -17.62
N GLY A 220 0.36 19.77 -18.18
CA GLY A 220 -0.45 20.23 -19.31
C GLY A 220 -1.17 21.55 -19.02
N ARG A 221 -1.88 21.64 -17.88
CA ARG A 221 -2.56 22.88 -17.46
C ARG A 221 -1.64 24.09 -17.29
N LEU A 222 -0.36 23.87 -16.98
CA LEU A 222 0.63 24.96 -16.94
C LEU A 222 1.07 25.30 -18.36
N ALA A 223 1.32 24.31 -19.22
CA ALA A 223 1.70 24.55 -20.61
C ALA A 223 0.65 25.37 -21.37
N ASP A 224 -0.64 25.18 -21.07
CA ASP A 224 -1.75 25.94 -21.66
C ASP A 224 -1.84 27.40 -21.14
N ASN A 225 -1.09 27.77 -20.11
CA ASN A 225 -1.09 29.12 -19.56
C ASN A 225 0.05 29.95 -20.20
N PRO A 226 -0.26 31.03 -20.93
CA PRO A 226 0.73 31.83 -21.66
C PRO A 226 1.77 32.49 -20.73
N ASP A 227 1.42 32.74 -19.47
CA ASP A 227 2.29 33.40 -18.48
C ASP A 227 3.07 32.41 -17.60
N LYS A 228 2.79 31.11 -17.69
CA LYS A 228 3.28 30.12 -16.71
C LYS A 228 3.68 28.80 -17.33
N HIS A 229 4.93 28.67 -17.76
CA HIS A 229 5.42 27.37 -18.21
C HIS A 229 5.76 26.41 -17.05
N PRO A 230 5.55 25.09 -17.23
CA PRO A 230 5.99 24.10 -16.25
C PRO A 230 7.52 24.14 -16.14
N SER A 231 8.05 24.16 -14.91
CA SER A 231 9.50 24.19 -14.71
C SER A 231 10.19 22.97 -15.29
N LYS A 232 11.42 23.14 -15.82
CA LYS A 232 12.25 22.03 -16.32
C LYS A 232 12.38 20.89 -15.30
N LYS A 233 12.53 21.24 -14.01
CA LYS A 233 12.59 20.27 -12.90
C LYS A 233 11.32 19.41 -12.81
N ARG A 234 10.15 20.03 -12.91
CA ARG A 234 8.86 19.30 -12.84
C ARG A 234 8.66 18.39 -14.06
N VAL A 235 9.04 18.85 -15.24
CA VAL A 235 9.01 18.03 -16.46
C VAL A 235 9.99 16.86 -16.33
N SER A 236 11.23 17.09 -15.89
CA SER A 236 12.21 16.00 -15.70
C SER A 236 11.71 14.96 -14.71
N ALA A 237 11.14 15.39 -13.57
CA ALA A 237 10.56 14.50 -12.58
C ALA A 237 9.43 13.62 -13.15
N LEU A 238 8.60 14.15 -14.06
CA LEU A 238 7.58 13.33 -14.74
C LEU A 238 8.22 12.19 -15.54
N TYR A 239 9.22 12.49 -16.36
CA TYR A 239 9.90 11.47 -17.16
C TYR A 239 10.71 10.50 -16.27
N GLU A 240 11.36 10.97 -15.22
CA GLU A 240 12.09 10.13 -14.27
C GLU A 240 11.14 9.14 -13.55
N HIS A 241 9.98 9.60 -13.06
CA HIS A 241 9.08 8.72 -12.31
C HIS A 241 8.22 7.80 -13.17
N TYR A 242 7.87 8.20 -14.39
CA TYR A 242 6.81 7.54 -15.18
C TYR A 242 7.25 7.07 -16.57
N SER A 243 8.55 7.14 -16.90
CA SER A 243 9.07 6.67 -18.18
C SER A 243 10.30 5.77 -18.02
N PRO A 244 10.74 5.09 -19.09
CA PRO A 244 11.99 4.33 -19.07
C PRO A 244 13.22 5.15 -18.65
N LYS A 245 13.18 6.49 -18.78
CA LYS A 245 14.28 7.39 -18.39
C LYS A 245 14.75 7.21 -16.95
N GLY A 246 13.83 6.98 -16.00
CA GLY A 246 14.19 6.70 -14.61
C GLY A 246 14.16 5.22 -14.25
N SER A 247 14.12 4.33 -15.25
CA SER A 247 14.30 2.90 -15.00
C SER A 247 15.77 2.59 -14.70
N ARG A 248 16.01 1.74 -13.72
CA ARG A 248 17.35 1.30 -13.31
C ARG A 248 17.39 -0.22 -13.34
N SER A 249 18.44 -0.80 -13.92
CA SER A 249 18.69 -2.24 -13.82
C SER A 249 19.20 -2.58 -12.41
N SER A 250 18.75 -3.72 -11.88
CA SER A 250 19.18 -4.25 -10.59
C SER A 250 20.65 -4.68 -10.58
N ASP A 251 21.25 -4.87 -11.74
CA ASP A 251 22.44 -5.72 -11.88
C ASP A 251 23.75 -5.04 -11.48
N LYS A 252 23.74 -3.75 -11.16
CA LYS A 252 24.96 -3.01 -10.76
C LYS A 252 24.63 -1.89 -9.75
N ARG A 253 24.62 -2.23 -8.45
CA ARG A 253 25.09 -1.42 -7.28
C ARG A 253 24.42 -1.84 -5.98
N GLY A 254 25.16 -1.71 -4.87
CA GLY A 254 24.78 -2.16 -3.53
C GLY A 254 23.46 -1.57 -3.03
N ALA A 255 22.74 -2.39 -2.25
CA ALA A 255 21.40 -2.14 -1.73
C ALA A 255 21.25 -0.93 -0.78
N SER A 256 22.32 -0.17 -0.55
CA SER A 256 22.41 0.91 0.46
C SER A 256 22.21 2.32 -0.08
N ASP A 257 22.17 2.54 -1.41
CA ASP A 257 21.98 3.88 -1.98
C ASP A 257 20.54 4.08 -2.49
N PRO A 258 19.73 4.96 -1.87
CA PRO A 258 18.38 5.26 -2.32
C PRO A 258 18.28 5.82 -3.74
N SER A 259 19.37 6.40 -4.26
CA SER A 259 19.47 6.89 -5.64
C SER A 259 19.47 5.76 -6.68
N CYS A 260 19.71 4.52 -6.22
CA CYS A 260 19.70 3.31 -7.04
C CYS A 260 18.30 2.67 -7.15
N TYR A 261 17.30 3.12 -6.38
CA TYR A 261 15.94 2.60 -6.51
C TYR A 261 15.32 3.08 -7.83
N GLY A 262 15.14 2.15 -8.76
CA GLY A 262 14.43 2.40 -10.01
C GLY A 262 12.96 2.74 -9.78
N ASN A 263 12.34 3.38 -10.78
CA ASN A 263 10.92 3.73 -10.74
C ASN A 263 9.97 2.51 -10.87
N TYR A 264 8.66 2.74 -10.95
CA TYR A 264 7.67 1.66 -11.10
C TYR A 264 7.94 0.76 -12.30
N LEU A 265 8.45 1.28 -13.43
CA LEU A 265 8.80 0.45 -14.59
C LEU A 265 9.95 -0.52 -14.28
N SER A 266 10.85 -0.15 -13.36
CA SER A 266 11.90 -1.05 -12.89
C SER A 266 11.32 -2.22 -12.08
N TYR A 267 10.31 -1.95 -11.25
CA TYR A 267 9.55 -3.00 -10.57
C TYR A 267 8.84 -3.92 -11.57
N VAL A 268 8.16 -3.35 -12.57
CA VAL A 268 7.46 -4.12 -13.61
C VAL A 268 8.43 -4.98 -14.42
N ALA A 269 9.62 -4.45 -14.76
CA ALA A 269 10.65 -5.21 -15.48
C ALA A 269 11.19 -6.38 -14.65
N ARG A 270 11.42 -6.19 -13.35
CA ARG A 270 11.81 -7.29 -12.45
C ARG A 270 10.72 -8.35 -12.33
N ALA A 271 9.47 -7.92 -12.22
CA ALA A 271 8.34 -8.83 -12.19
C ALA A 271 8.21 -9.63 -13.49
N GLN A 272 8.38 -8.99 -14.66
CA GLN A 272 8.40 -9.69 -15.95
C GLN A 272 9.54 -10.70 -16.06
N LYS A 273 10.71 -10.41 -15.47
CA LYS A 273 11.84 -11.36 -15.42
C LYS A 273 11.53 -12.57 -14.53
N ALA A 274 10.78 -12.38 -13.44
CA ALA A 274 10.33 -13.47 -12.57
C ALA A 274 9.22 -14.32 -13.21
N PHE A 275 8.42 -13.72 -14.09
CA PHE A 275 7.32 -14.36 -14.81
C PHE A 275 7.46 -14.16 -16.34
N PRO A 276 8.41 -14.84 -17.01
CA PRO A 276 8.74 -14.56 -18.40
C PRO A 276 7.59 -14.78 -19.39
N ASN A 277 6.71 -15.72 -19.09
CA ASN A 277 5.61 -16.13 -19.97
C ASN A 277 4.30 -15.39 -19.70
N ASP A 278 4.26 -14.56 -18.64
CA ASP A 278 3.05 -13.87 -18.20
C ASP A 278 2.98 -12.42 -18.72
N PRO A 279 1.77 -11.86 -18.95
CA PRO A 279 1.58 -10.50 -19.45
C PRO A 279 1.76 -9.42 -18.36
N ILE A 280 2.94 -9.36 -17.74
CA ILE A 280 3.24 -8.44 -16.62
C ILE A 280 3.45 -7.00 -17.08
N SER A 281 4.17 -6.80 -18.19
CA SER A 281 4.68 -5.48 -18.60
C SER A 281 3.82 -4.74 -19.64
N GLY A 282 2.80 -5.40 -20.17
CA GLY A 282 1.97 -4.86 -21.26
C GLY A 282 1.38 -3.49 -20.95
N HIS A 283 0.94 -3.25 -19.71
CA HIS A 283 0.33 -1.99 -19.30
C HIS A 283 1.32 -0.83 -19.27
N VAL A 284 2.64 -1.04 -19.10
CA VAL A 284 3.64 0.05 -19.15
C VAL A 284 4.29 0.21 -20.53
N SER A 285 3.80 -0.51 -21.54
CA SER A 285 4.24 -0.28 -22.92
C SER A 285 3.94 1.16 -23.35
N LYS A 286 4.85 1.71 -24.18
CA LYS A 286 4.69 3.01 -24.85
C LYS A 286 4.46 4.19 -23.87
N MET A 287 5.09 4.18 -22.69
CA MET A 287 4.93 5.26 -21.69
C MET A 287 5.25 6.67 -22.23
N TYR A 288 6.25 6.83 -23.09
CA TYR A 288 6.54 8.14 -23.70
C TYR A 288 5.33 8.68 -24.50
N ARG A 289 4.65 7.83 -25.26
CA ARG A 289 3.43 8.20 -26.00
C ARG A 289 2.29 8.60 -25.05
N LYS A 290 2.14 7.85 -23.95
CA LYS A 290 1.13 8.14 -22.92
C LYS A 290 1.40 9.47 -22.22
N ILE A 291 2.67 9.76 -21.93
CA ILE A 291 3.10 11.06 -21.37
C ILE A 291 2.72 12.19 -22.32
N ASN A 292 3.14 12.12 -23.58
CA ASN A 292 2.87 13.19 -24.55
C ASN A 292 1.36 13.47 -24.70
N LYS A 293 0.55 12.41 -24.83
CA LYS A 293 -0.92 12.51 -24.87
C LYS A 293 -1.48 13.15 -23.60
N ALA A 294 -1.01 12.75 -22.42
CA ALA A 294 -1.51 13.26 -21.14
C ALA A 294 -1.07 14.70 -20.84
N THR A 295 0.01 15.17 -21.47
CA THR A 295 0.50 16.56 -21.33
C THR A 295 0.02 17.50 -22.44
N GLY A 296 -0.75 17.02 -23.43
CA GLY A 296 -1.21 17.84 -24.56
C GLY A 296 -0.11 18.22 -25.56
N ARG A 297 0.97 17.44 -25.65
CA ARG A 297 2.14 17.71 -26.51
C ARG A 297 2.18 16.81 -27.75
N GLY A 298 1.02 16.55 -28.34
CA GLY A 298 0.84 15.67 -29.50
C GLY A 298 0.41 16.46 -30.72
#